data_AF-A0A7D6AAW6-F1
#
_entry.id   AF-A0A7D6AAW6-F1
#
_cell.length_a   1.000
_cell.length_b   1.000
_cell.length_c   1.000
_cell.angle_alpha   90.00
_cell.angle_beta   90.00
_cell.angle_gamma   90.00
#
_symmetry.space_group_name_H-M   'P 1'
#
loop_
_entity.id
_entity.type
_entity.pdbx_description
1 polymer ?
#
loop_
_entity_poly.entity_id
_entity_poly.type
_entity_poly.pdbx_seq_one_letter_code
_entity_poly.pdbx_strand_id
1 'polypeptide(L)'
;MSKIDWSKAPEWADGHGLVAHHGITEVWINMDQYAAVGSEDRAYPYGGGIGDHRHNFTRGQIQYITPRPARWDGEGLPPVGTVCEFKANILGWVEATITAVTALSIVFTRPSYQNGRPLVEERLPHKAVERFRPIRTPEQIAADERLHKLRNAHTAIARTLESFRGDIPAEAVSRQVIEAMIDAGYSKQVAP
;
A
#
# COMPACT_ATOMS: atom_id res chain seq x y z
N MET A 1 25.18 2.43 11.49
CA MET A 1 24.56 1.93 10.25
C MET A 1 23.48 2.88 9.86
N SER A 2 23.63 3.55 8.71
CA SER A 2 22.58 4.39 8.13
C SER A 2 21.34 3.52 7.90
N LYS A 3 20.16 4.04 8.22
CA LYS A 3 18.89 3.34 8.04
C LYS A 3 18.66 3.15 6.53
N ILE A 4 18.54 1.90 6.07
CA ILE A 4 18.29 1.58 4.65
C ILE A 4 16.92 2.12 4.27
N ASP A 5 16.86 2.95 3.23
CA ASP A 5 15.63 3.53 2.70
C ASP A 5 15.05 2.61 1.61
N TRP A 6 14.26 1.63 2.04
CA TRP A 6 13.60 0.67 1.15
C TRP A 6 12.57 1.30 0.19
N SER A 7 12.20 2.58 0.36
CA SER A 7 11.33 3.28 -0.59
C SER A 7 12.01 3.57 -1.93
N LYS A 8 13.35 3.61 -1.95
CA LYS A 8 14.17 3.79 -3.14
C LYS A 8 14.59 2.48 -3.79
N ALA A 9 14.23 1.35 -3.19
CA ALA A 9 14.58 0.03 -3.70
C ALA A 9 13.78 -0.28 -4.98
N PRO A 10 14.44 -0.73 -6.06
CA PRO A 10 13.77 -1.24 -7.24
C PRO A 10 12.80 -2.38 -6.89
N GLU A 11 11.72 -2.52 -7.64
CA GLU A 11 10.71 -3.54 -7.37
C GLU A 11 11.30 -4.96 -7.38
N TRP A 12 12.25 -5.22 -8.28
CA TRP A 12 12.93 -6.51 -8.43
C TRP A 12 13.93 -6.85 -7.32
N ALA A 13 14.28 -5.90 -6.44
CA ALA A 13 15.29 -6.10 -5.43
C ALA A 13 14.75 -6.94 -4.25
N ASP A 14 15.46 -8.01 -3.92
CA ASP A 14 15.20 -8.89 -2.79
C ASP A 14 16.07 -8.53 -1.57
N GLY A 15 17.04 -7.64 -1.74
CA GLY A 15 17.97 -7.24 -0.69
C GLY A 15 18.76 -5.98 -0.99
N HIS A 16 19.46 -5.51 0.03
CA HIS A 16 20.46 -4.45 0.00
C HIS A 16 21.79 -5.05 0.48
N GLY A 17 22.92 -4.67 -0.11
CA GLY A 17 24.22 -5.18 0.29
C GLY A 17 25.36 -4.25 -0.09
N LEU A 18 26.59 -4.68 0.20
CA LEU A 18 27.83 -3.96 -0.08
C LEU A 18 28.70 -4.75 -1.05
N VAL A 19 29.20 -4.09 -2.09
CA VAL A 19 30.19 -4.64 -3.03
C VAL A 19 31.53 -3.93 -2.82
N ALA A 20 32.62 -4.70 -2.80
CA ALA A 20 33.98 -4.20 -2.61
C ALA A 20 34.88 -4.58 -3.80
N HIS A 21 34.96 -3.72 -4.81
CA HIS A 21 35.82 -3.95 -6.00
C HIS A 21 36.66 -2.72 -6.37
N HIS A 22 36.15 -1.50 -6.15
CA HIS A 22 36.90 -0.24 -6.28
C HIS A 22 36.49 0.75 -5.18
N GLY A 23 36.43 0.26 -3.94
CA GLY A 23 35.78 0.92 -2.81
C GLY A 23 34.51 0.18 -2.39
N ILE A 24 33.93 0.60 -1.26
CA ILE A 24 32.66 0.04 -0.75
C ILE A 24 31.52 0.77 -1.44
N THR A 25 30.68 0.04 -2.17
CA THR A 25 29.48 0.58 -2.84
C THR A 25 28.24 -0.14 -2.34
N GLU A 26 27.21 0.64 -1.99
CA GLU A 26 25.89 0.13 -1.64
C GLU A 26 25.12 -0.29 -2.90
N VAL A 27 24.48 -1.46 -2.86
CA VAL A 27 23.76 -2.04 -3.99
C VAL A 27 22.41 -2.63 -3.58
N TRP A 28 21.42 -2.50 -4.46
CA TRP A 28 20.20 -3.32 -4.50
C TRP A 28 20.50 -4.62 -5.21
N ILE A 29 19.98 -5.75 -4.72
CA ILE A 29 20.34 -7.10 -5.22
C ILE A 29 19.12 -8.03 -5.31
N ASN A 30 19.16 -8.98 -6.24
CA ASN A 30 18.35 -10.20 -6.21
C ASN A 30 19.22 -11.42 -6.59
N MET A 31 18.61 -12.57 -6.90
CA MET A 31 19.35 -13.76 -7.32
C MET A 31 20.18 -13.58 -8.59
N ASP A 32 19.73 -12.72 -9.51
CA ASP A 32 20.20 -12.67 -10.90
C ASP A 32 20.82 -11.31 -11.28
N GLN A 33 20.74 -10.28 -10.44
CA GLN A 33 21.23 -8.94 -10.75
C GLN A 33 21.46 -8.05 -9.52
N TYR A 34 22.25 -6.99 -9.73
CA TYR A 34 22.42 -5.91 -8.76
C TYR A 34 22.45 -4.52 -9.42
N ALA A 35 22.20 -3.46 -8.64
CA ALA A 35 22.32 -2.07 -9.07
C ALA A 35 22.84 -1.21 -7.92
N ALA A 36 23.73 -0.26 -8.20
CA ALA A 36 24.19 0.68 -7.18
C ALA A 36 23.05 1.60 -6.72
N VAL A 37 22.97 1.84 -5.41
CA VAL A 37 22.01 2.80 -4.83
C VAL A 37 22.27 4.19 -5.43
N GLY A 38 21.22 4.86 -5.93
CA GLY A 38 21.31 6.17 -6.60
C GLY A 38 21.64 6.12 -8.09
N SER A 39 21.71 4.93 -8.70
CA SER A 39 21.91 4.74 -10.14
C SER A 39 20.76 3.95 -10.79
N GLU A 40 19.57 3.97 -10.17
CA GLU A 40 18.41 3.16 -10.56
C GLU A 40 17.87 3.50 -11.96
N ASP A 41 18.04 4.74 -12.42
CA ASP A 41 17.56 5.23 -13.72
C ASP A 41 18.49 4.87 -14.91
N ARG A 42 19.64 4.24 -14.66
CA ARG A 42 20.53 3.80 -15.74
C ARG A 42 19.97 2.53 -16.38
N ALA A 43 20.21 2.37 -17.68
CA ALA A 43 19.66 1.31 -18.54
C ALA A 43 20.01 -0.16 -18.16
N TYR A 44 20.54 -0.42 -16.96
CA TYR A 44 21.03 -1.73 -16.55
C TYR A 44 20.92 -1.89 -15.03
N PRO A 45 20.14 -2.86 -14.51
CA PRO A 45 20.68 -3.69 -13.46
C PRO A 45 21.87 -4.47 -14.05
N TYR A 46 23.03 -4.44 -13.40
CA TYR A 46 24.15 -5.30 -13.75
C TYR A 46 23.74 -6.75 -13.42
N GLY A 47 23.30 -7.49 -14.43
CA GLY A 47 22.85 -8.87 -14.27
C GLY A 47 24.01 -9.84 -14.06
N GLY A 48 23.95 -10.67 -13.03
CA GLY A 48 24.70 -11.93 -12.88
C GLY A 48 23.82 -13.10 -13.31
N GLY A 49 24.00 -13.56 -14.54
CA GLY A 49 23.25 -14.66 -15.13
C GLY A 49 24.21 -15.76 -15.54
N ILE A 50 23.68 -16.95 -15.80
CA ILE A 50 24.40 -18.21 -15.88
C ILE A 50 25.05 -18.41 -17.27
N GLY A 51 25.83 -17.43 -17.75
CA GLY A 51 26.47 -17.49 -19.07
C GLY A 51 27.98 -17.30 -19.00
N ASP A 52 28.71 -17.99 -19.87
CA ASP A 52 30.18 -18.09 -19.89
C ASP A 52 30.95 -16.76 -20.12
N HIS A 53 30.26 -15.65 -20.37
CA HIS A 53 30.86 -14.38 -20.80
C HIS A 53 30.52 -13.18 -19.89
N ARG A 54 30.28 -13.38 -18.58
CA ARG A 54 29.91 -12.25 -17.69
C ARG A 54 31.08 -11.69 -16.86
N HIS A 55 31.13 -10.36 -16.82
CA HIS A 55 32.06 -9.51 -16.04
C HIS A 55 31.45 -8.98 -14.71
N ASN A 56 30.33 -9.55 -14.24
CA ASN A 56 29.56 -9.02 -13.11
C ASN A 56 29.75 -9.85 -11.83
N PHE A 57 29.65 -9.21 -10.66
CA PHE A 57 29.84 -9.86 -9.36
C PHE A 57 28.86 -11.01 -9.14
N THR A 58 29.38 -12.13 -8.65
CA THR A 58 28.55 -13.23 -8.14
C THR A 58 28.00 -12.85 -6.75
N ARG A 59 26.82 -13.38 -6.36
CA ARG A 59 26.23 -13.13 -5.03
C ARG A 59 27.22 -13.37 -3.86
N GLY A 60 28.18 -14.28 -4.03
CA GLY A 60 29.24 -14.56 -3.06
C GLY A 60 30.27 -13.43 -2.86
N GLN A 61 30.34 -12.45 -3.75
CA GLN A 61 31.18 -11.25 -3.62
C GLN A 61 30.45 -10.08 -2.96
N ILE A 62 29.14 -10.23 -2.69
CA ILE A 62 28.31 -9.24 -2.01
C ILE A 62 28.31 -9.53 -0.51
N GLN A 63 28.72 -8.55 0.28
CA GLN A 63 28.80 -8.64 1.73
C GLN A 63 27.65 -7.89 2.40
N TYR A 64 27.36 -8.23 3.65
CA TYR A 64 26.36 -7.54 4.50
C TYR A 64 24.96 -7.46 3.88
N ILE A 65 24.50 -8.55 3.27
CA ILE A 65 23.17 -8.62 2.65
C ILE A 65 22.09 -8.48 3.73
N THR A 66 21.32 -7.39 3.65
CA THR A 66 20.08 -7.20 4.39
C THR A 66 18.92 -7.56 3.47
N PRO A 67 18.13 -8.60 3.76
CA PRO A 67 16.98 -8.95 2.93
C PRO A 67 15.94 -7.83 2.96
N ARG A 68 15.23 -7.64 1.86
CA ARG A 68 14.09 -6.75 1.79
C ARG A 68 13.05 -7.24 2.80
N PRO A 69 12.53 -6.36 3.68
CA PRO A 69 11.44 -6.74 4.57
C PRO A 69 10.28 -7.29 3.74
N ALA A 70 9.84 -8.50 4.06
CA ALA A 70 8.66 -9.09 3.43
C ALA A 70 7.48 -8.13 3.60
N ARG A 71 6.73 -7.87 2.53
CA ARG A 71 5.45 -7.17 2.64
C ARG A 71 4.53 -8.07 3.46
N TRP A 72 4.14 -7.60 4.64
CA TRP A 72 3.17 -8.27 5.47
C TRP A 72 1.83 -8.30 4.74
N ASP A 73 1.27 -9.50 4.55
CA ASP A 73 0.01 -9.77 3.85
C ASP A 73 -1.22 -9.58 4.75
N GLY A 74 -1.00 -9.32 6.03
CA GLY A 74 -2.05 -9.12 7.03
C GLY A 74 -2.28 -10.35 7.90
N GLU A 75 -1.59 -11.47 7.64
CA GLU A 75 -1.67 -12.65 8.48
C GLU A 75 -0.62 -12.64 9.60
N GLY A 76 -1.05 -12.98 10.81
CA GLY A 76 -0.16 -13.00 11.98
C GLY A 76 0.32 -11.62 12.42
N LEU A 77 1.40 -11.59 13.22
CA LEU A 77 1.95 -10.33 13.73
C LEU A 77 2.75 -9.61 12.64
N PRO A 78 2.58 -8.28 12.47
CA PRO A 78 3.37 -7.52 11.53
C PRO A 78 4.87 -7.55 11.93
N PRO A 79 5.79 -7.78 11.00
CA PRO A 79 7.23 -7.74 11.26
C PRO A 79 7.71 -6.37 11.77
N VAL A 80 8.84 -6.37 12.48
CA VAL A 80 9.52 -5.12 12.88
C VAL A 80 9.99 -4.37 11.64
N GLY A 81 9.73 -3.06 11.60
CA GLY A 81 10.03 -2.18 10.47
C GLY A 81 8.92 -2.10 9.42
N THR A 82 7.84 -2.88 9.55
CA THR A 82 6.69 -2.81 8.64
C THR A 82 5.94 -1.50 8.83
N VAL A 83 5.69 -0.80 7.72
CA VAL A 83 4.73 0.31 7.64
C VAL A 83 3.36 -0.28 7.29
N CYS A 84 2.36 -0.01 8.13
CA CYS A 84 1.02 -0.61 8.08
C CYS A 84 -0.05 0.41 8.46
N GLU A 85 -1.32 0.07 8.33
CA GLU A 85 -2.42 0.86 8.87
C GLU A 85 -2.85 0.31 10.24
N PHE A 86 -3.01 1.21 11.20
CA PHE A 86 -3.52 0.94 12.54
C PHE A 86 -4.89 1.59 12.75
N LYS A 87 -5.86 0.85 13.29
CA LYS A 87 -7.20 1.35 13.61
C LYS A 87 -7.18 2.10 14.94
N ALA A 88 -6.96 3.42 14.89
CA ALA A 88 -7.12 4.31 16.04
C ALA A 88 -8.61 4.45 16.42
N ASN A 89 -8.88 4.60 17.73
CA ASN A 89 -10.25 4.61 18.25
C ASN A 89 -11.11 5.75 17.67
N ILE A 90 -10.52 6.93 17.49
CA ILE A 90 -11.23 8.15 17.08
C ILE A 90 -10.96 8.49 15.62
N LEU A 91 -9.70 8.35 15.19
CA LEU A 91 -9.25 8.81 13.85
C LEU A 91 -9.46 7.77 12.75
N GLY A 92 -9.94 6.57 13.09
CA GLY A 92 -10.04 5.47 12.14
C GLY A 92 -8.67 4.89 11.79
N TRP A 93 -8.49 4.46 10.54
CA TRP A 93 -7.23 3.86 10.08
C TRP A 93 -6.18 4.95 9.86
N VAL A 94 -5.04 4.84 10.53
CA VAL A 94 -3.90 5.76 10.44
C VAL A 94 -2.63 4.99 10.13
N GLU A 95 -1.65 5.63 9.50
CA GLU A 95 -0.35 5.02 9.26
C GLU A 95 0.39 4.73 10.58
N ALA A 96 1.02 3.57 10.67
CA ALA A 96 1.83 3.14 11.79
C ALA A 96 3.07 2.36 11.31
N THR A 97 4.19 2.54 12.01
CA THR A 97 5.42 1.78 11.79
C THR A 97 5.71 0.89 12.99
N ILE A 98 5.86 -0.42 12.78
CA ILE A 98 6.20 -1.35 13.86
C ILE A 98 7.66 -1.15 14.26
N THR A 99 7.90 -0.83 15.54
CA THR A 99 9.24 -0.59 16.07
C THR A 99 9.80 -1.77 16.85
N ALA A 100 8.94 -2.57 17.49
CA ALA A 100 9.33 -3.81 18.16
C ALA A 100 8.16 -4.78 18.29
N VAL A 101 8.45 -6.07 18.28
CA VAL A 101 7.53 -7.14 18.69
C VAL A 101 8.20 -7.91 19.82
N THR A 102 7.58 -7.87 21.00
CA THR A 102 8.09 -8.55 22.20
C THR A 102 7.36 -9.88 22.41
N ALA A 103 7.62 -10.59 23.51
CA ALA A 103 6.86 -11.82 23.82
C ALA A 103 5.36 -11.58 24.05
N LEU A 104 4.95 -10.36 24.41
CA LEU A 104 3.57 -10.07 24.86
C LEU A 104 2.89 -8.94 24.10
N SER A 105 3.65 -8.12 23.37
CA SER A 105 3.12 -6.88 22.80
C SER A 105 3.87 -6.41 21.57
N ILE A 106 3.11 -5.73 20.73
CA ILE A 106 3.54 -4.96 19.57
C ILE A 106 3.77 -3.51 20.03
N VAL A 107 4.94 -2.97 19.71
CA VAL A 107 5.30 -1.57 19.89
C VAL A 107 5.39 -0.94 18.51
N PHE A 108 4.76 0.22 18.35
CA PHE A 108 4.68 0.91 17.07
C PHE A 108 4.64 2.42 17.26
N THR A 109 5.05 3.14 16.24
CA THR A 109 4.95 4.60 16.18
C THR A 109 3.91 5.02 15.15
N ARG A 110 3.20 6.11 15.42
CA ARG A 110 2.27 6.73 14.47
C ARG A 110 2.39 8.26 14.52
N PRO A 111 1.91 8.98 13.49
CA PRO A 111 1.82 10.42 13.54
C PRO A 111 1.01 10.89 14.76
N SER A 112 1.53 11.93 15.42
CA SER A 112 0.81 12.65 16.46
C SER A 112 -0.06 13.73 15.82
N TYR A 113 -1.31 13.79 16.25
CA TYR A 113 -2.25 14.85 15.87
C TYR A 113 -2.47 15.85 17.02
N GLN A 114 -1.64 15.75 18.07
CA GLN A 114 -1.60 16.69 19.19
C GLN A 114 -0.39 17.61 19.01
N ASN A 115 -0.59 18.91 19.26
CA ASN A 115 0.43 19.95 19.09
C ASN A 115 1.70 19.61 19.89
N GLY A 116 2.86 19.67 19.24
CA GLY A 116 4.19 19.66 19.88
C GLY A 116 4.98 18.34 19.82
N ARG A 117 4.43 17.24 19.30
CA ARG A 117 5.20 16.01 19.00
C ARG A 117 4.91 15.55 17.58
N PRO A 118 5.91 15.08 16.81
CA PRO A 118 5.67 14.56 15.46
C PRO A 118 5.15 13.12 15.47
N LEU A 119 5.57 12.31 16.44
CA LEU A 119 5.24 10.90 16.56
C LEU A 119 4.79 10.56 17.98
N VAL A 120 3.90 9.58 18.07
CA VAL A 120 3.51 8.91 19.33
C VAL A 120 3.93 7.45 19.23
N GLU A 121 4.58 6.95 20.27
CA GLU A 121 4.82 5.52 20.45
C GLU A 121 3.67 4.92 21.28
N GLU A 122 3.14 3.80 20.79
CA GLU A 122 2.09 3.04 21.47
C GLU A 122 2.48 1.57 21.59
N ARG A 123 1.88 0.92 22.58
CA ARG A 123 2.09 -0.49 22.88
C ARG A 123 0.76 -1.19 23.04
N LEU A 124 0.55 -2.25 22.26
CA LEU A 124 -0.65 -3.07 22.29
C LEU A 124 -0.31 -4.55 22.51
N PRO A 125 -1.15 -5.32 23.22
CA PRO A 125 -0.94 -6.75 23.37
C PRO A 125 -1.13 -7.47 22.03
N HIS A 126 -0.50 -8.65 21.84
CA HIS A 126 -0.60 -9.44 20.59
C HIS A 126 -2.04 -9.74 20.17
N LYS A 127 -2.95 -9.89 21.14
CA LYS A 127 -4.38 -10.10 20.91
C LYS A 127 -5.11 -8.96 20.21
N ALA A 128 -4.44 -7.83 19.96
CA ALA A 128 -4.97 -6.67 19.25
C ALA A 128 -4.41 -6.57 17.82
N VAL A 129 -3.89 -7.67 17.27
CA VAL A 129 -3.32 -7.73 15.91
C VAL A 129 -4.34 -7.36 14.83
N GLU A 130 -5.63 -7.62 15.08
CA GLU A 130 -6.76 -7.26 14.20
C GLU A 130 -6.95 -5.74 14.04
N ARG A 131 -6.29 -4.93 14.87
CA ARG A 131 -6.23 -3.48 14.71
C ARG A 131 -5.19 -3.04 13.69
N PHE A 132 -4.38 -3.96 13.18
CA PHE A 132 -3.40 -3.69 12.14
C PHE A 132 -3.84 -4.35 10.84
N ARG A 133 -3.48 -3.72 9.73
CA ARG A 133 -3.58 -4.33 8.40
C ARG A 133 -2.48 -3.79 7.50
N PRO A 134 -2.16 -4.47 6.39
CA PRO A 134 -1.18 -3.98 5.42
C PRO A 134 -1.52 -2.58 4.93
N ILE A 135 -0.49 -1.78 4.65
CA ILE A 135 -0.70 -0.46 4.07
C ILE A 135 -1.33 -0.62 2.69
N ARG A 136 -2.46 0.07 2.47
CA ARG A 136 -3.15 0.06 1.18
C ARG A 136 -2.36 0.90 0.17
N THR A 137 -2.35 0.45 -1.07
CA THR A 137 -1.81 1.23 -2.20
C THR A 137 -2.69 2.46 -2.46
N PRO A 138 -2.13 3.56 -3.00
CA PRO A 138 -2.91 4.74 -3.38
C PRO A 138 -4.11 4.41 -4.30
N GLU A 139 -3.93 3.44 -5.19
CA GLU A 139 -4.97 2.95 -6.10
C GLU A 139 -6.12 2.27 -5.36
N GLN A 140 -5.81 1.45 -4.35
CA GLN A 140 -6.82 0.82 -3.50
C GLN A 140 -7.58 1.86 -2.66
N ILE A 141 -6.89 2.89 -2.16
CA ILE A 141 -7.54 3.99 -1.42
C ILE A 141 -8.50 4.75 -2.34
N ALA A 142 -8.07 5.11 -3.55
CA ALA A 142 -8.90 5.80 -4.53
C ALA A 142 -10.13 4.97 -4.95
N ALA A 143 -9.97 3.66 -5.11
CA ALA A 143 -11.06 2.74 -5.40
C ALA A 143 -12.07 2.65 -4.24
N ASP A 144 -11.60 2.54 -3.00
CA ASP A 144 -12.45 2.53 -1.80
C ASP A 144 -13.22 3.85 -1.65
N GLU A 145 -12.57 5.00 -1.87
CA GLU A 145 -13.24 6.30 -1.83
C GLU A 145 -14.33 6.43 -2.90
N ARG A 146 -14.04 5.95 -4.11
CA ARG A 146 -15.02 5.91 -5.20
C ARG A 146 -16.22 5.05 -4.82
N LEU A 147 -15.98 3.85 -4.28
CA LEU A 147 -17.04 2.95 -3.82
C LEU A 147 -17.85 3.55 -2.66
N HIS A 148 -17.18 4.21 -1.72
CA HIS A 148 -17.84 4.89 -0.60
C HIS A 148 -18.76 6.03 -1.07
N LYS A 149 -18.27 6.86 -2.01
CA LYS A 149 -19.07 7.93 -2.64
C LYS A 149 -20.30 7.35 -3.35
N LEU A 150 -20.11 6.29 -4.13
CA LEU A 150 -21.22 5.59 -4.80
C LEU A 150 -22.24 5.04 -3.80
N ARG A 151 -21.79 4.39 -2.73
CA ARG A 151 -22.69 3.83 -1.71
C ARG A 151 -23.48 4.92 -1.00
N ASN A 152 -22.84 6.03 -0.63
CA ASN A 152 -23.51 7.13 0.04
C ASN A 152 -24.53 7.81 -0.90
N ALA A 153 -24.16 8.02 -2.17
CA ALA A 153 -25.08 8.54 -3.18
C ALA A 153 -26.30 7.60 -3.36
N HIS A 154 -26.07 6.28 -3.44
CA HIS A 154 -27.14 5.29 -3.54
C HIS A 154 -28.07 5.34 -2.33
N THR A 155 -27.54 5.38 -1.11
CA THR A 155 -28.35 5.48 0.12
C THR A 155 -29.14 6.78 0.18
N ALA A 156 -28.55 7.90 -0.25
CA ALA A 156 -29.24 9.19 -0.29
C ALA A 156 -30.41 9.16 -1.29
N ILE A 157 -30.16 8.65 -2.51
CA ILE A 157 -31.19 8.50 -3.55
C ILE A 157 -32.31 7.56 -3.07
N ALA A 158 -31.96 6.41 -2.48
CA ALA A 158 -32.95 5.46 -1.96
C ALA A 158 -33.85 6.09 -0.88
N ARG A 159 -33.27 6.84 0.06
CA ARG A 159 -34.02 7.55 1.10
C ARG A 159 -34.95 8.62 0.53
N THR A 160 -34.49 9.34 -0.50
CA THR A 160 -35.32 10.34 -1.21
C THR A 160 -36.46 9.66 -1.96
N LEU A 161 -36.22 8.57 -2.67
CA LEU A 161 -37.27 7.81 -3.34
C LEU A 161 -38.29 7.21 -2.36
N GLU A 162 -37.82 6.75 -1.20
CA GLU A 162 -38.70 6.23 -0.15
C GLU A 162 -39.58 7.33 0.48
N SER A 163 -39.10 8.57 0.54
CA SER A 163 -39.93 9.71 0.98
C SER A 163 -41.06 10.08 0.00
N PHE A 164 -41.01 9.60 -1.23
CA PHE A 164 -42.07 9.77 -2.24
C PHE A 164 -42.98 8.54 -2.34
N ARG A 165 -42.78 7.52 -1.50
CA ARG A 165 -43.53 6.27 -1.54
C ARG A 165 -44.99 6.55 -1.15
N GLY A 166 -45.85 6.64 -2.16
CA GLY A 166 -47.30 6.84 -2.03
C GLY A 166 -47.81 8.18 -2.57
N ASP A 167 -46.95 9.20 -2.68
CA ASP A 167 -47.35 10.57 -3.08
C ASP A 167 -47.13 10.86 -4.57
N ILE A 168 -46.30 10.06 -5.25
CA ILE A 168 -46.07 10.21 -6.68
C ILE A 168 -46.61 8.96 -7.40
N PRO A 169 -47.53 9.10 -8.38
CA PRO A 169 -47.93 7.99 -9.23
C PRO A 169 -46.68 7.35 -9.82
N ALA A 170 -46.52 6.03 -9.71
CA ALA A 170 -45.32 5.32 -10.17
C ALA A 170 -44.94 5.66 -11.63
N GLU A 171 -45.92 6.02 -12.45
CA GLU A 171 -45.78 6.50 -13.81
C GLU A 171 -45.00 7.83 -13.93
N ALA A 172 -45.20 8.77 -13.01
CA ALA A 172 -44.53 10.08 -13.04
C ALA A 172 -43.05 10.00 -12.63
N VAL A 173 -42.70 9.15 -11.67
CA VAL A 173 -41.28 8.86 -11.33
C VAL A 173 -40.59 8.16 -12.49
N SER A 174 -41.25 7.15 -13.07
CA SER A 174 -40.71 6.39 -14.21
C SER A 174 -40.45 7.32 -15.40
N ARG A 175 -41.37 8.25 -15.68
CA ARG A 175 -41.22 9.24 -16.75
C ARG A 175 -40.03 10.18 -16.53
N GLN A 176 -39.87 10.76 -15.34
CA GLN A 176 -38.73 11.66 -15.06
C GLN A 176 -37.39 10.94 -15.15
N VAL A 177 -37.31 9.69 -14.68
CA VAL A 177 -36.11 8.87 -14.79
C VAL A 177 -35.79 8.58 -16.27
N ILE A 178 -36.79 8.23 -17.09
CA ILE A 178 -36.62 7.98 -18.52
C ILE A 178 -36.19 9.26 -19.27
N GLU A 179 -36.81 10.41 -18.98
CA GLU A 179 -36.42 11.71 -19.57
C GLU A 179 -34.97 12.06 -19.22
N ALA A 180 -34.55 11.89 -17.97
CA ALA A 180 -33.16 12.14 -17.54
C ALA A 180 -32.17 11.16 -18.19
N MET A 181 -32.55 9.90 -18.41
CA MET A 181 -31.73 8.93 -19.14
C MET A 181 -31.56 9.32 -20.61
N ILE A 182 -32.62 9.80 -21.26
CA ILE A 182 -32.57 10.29 -22.66
C ILE A 182 -31.71 11.55 -22.77
N ASP A 183 -31.88 12.53 -21.87
CA ASP A 183 -31.05 13.75 -21.82
C ASP A 183 -29.57 13.44 -21.59
N ALA A 184 -29.27 12.39 -20.81
CA ALA A 184 -27.91 11.89 -20.61
C ALA A 184 -27.38 11.03 -21.77
N GLY A 185 -28.14 10.90 -22.87
CA GLY A 185 -27.73 10.21 -24.10
C GLY A 185 -27.91 8.68 -24.07
N TYR A 186 -28.59 8.13 -23.07
CA TYR A 186 -28.91 6.70 -23.06
C TYR A 186 -30.05 6.42 -24.04
N SER A 187 -29.82 5.47 -24.95
CA SER A 187 -30.83 4.96 -25.88
C SER A 187 -30.83 3.44 -25.85
N LYS A 188 -31.97 2.83 -26.20
CA LYS A 188 -32.09 1.37 -26.26
C LYS A 188 -31.15 0.82 -27.34
N GLN A 189 -30.15 0.04 -26.94
CA GLN A 189 -29.40 -0.79 -27.87
C GLN A 189 -30.27 -1.95 -28.35
N VAL A 190 -30.54 -2.00 -29.65
CA VAL A 190 -31.15 -3.16 -30.30
C VAL A 190 -29.99 -4.00 -30.83
N ALA A 191 -29.83 -5.22 -30.31
CA ALA A 191 -28.89 -6.18 -30.88
C ALA A 191 -29.35 -6.56 -32.30
N PRO A 192 -28.42 -6.77 -33.26
CA PRO A 192 -28.75 -7.11 -34.64
C PRO A 192 -29.47 -8.47 -34.77
#